data_AF-A0A7S1UMU7-F1
#
_entry.id   AF-A0A7S1UMU7-F1
#
_cell.length_a   1.000
_cell.length_b   1.000
_cell.length_c   1.000
_cell.angle_alpha   90.00
_cell.angle_beta   90.00
_cell.angle_gamma   90.00
#
_symmetry.space_group_name_H-M   'P 1'
#
loop_
_entity.id
_entity.type
_entity.pdbx_description
1 polymer ?
#
loop_
_entity_poly.entity_id
_entity_poly.type
_entity_poly.pdbx_seq_one_letter_code
_entity_poly.pdbx_strand_id
1 'polypeptide(L)'
;TDPNFEGFVSSESLSPGVGLPGVLWNEASSSATSMLSTGNIMSPMTRRNVQRKVVWRDVKFLAMDPDQPPNPRLQVLAEAGLGWAAAVPFDVGGKQGIVLYMAREGVNHRKLKSKSNEDYLSASADLIGAAFALRAPRRSVISERIQEHSSVRVRARNKLLALLHMGVTLAELATPPEQIEEAAQEQPIAAKEAGILGKVCVYVKKKTVATTKKSIMGGGLQPPPPSNVYQTLWTFLGVFLTLLALTNLSVHMTEKYGNDYRIILGPFGALMTLQYGLTAAPASQPRNALVGQGIALTISLLISMADSLEVYMKQSLATALAVACMVKLGITHPPAGAAALIFSSGLLDWTHMLMMIVGNVIAIGTAILWNNLHDKRQYPTYYGLGMVSRALRRDSEKKAT
;
A
#
# COMPACT_ATOMS: atom_id res chain seq x y z
N THR A 1 -37.24 -17.00 -21.82
CA THR A 1 -37.34 -15.58 -22.22
C THR A 1 -38.03 -15.42 -23.56
N ASP A 2 -38.76 -16.44 -24.03
CA ASP A 2 -39.56 -16.34 -25.26
C ASP A 2 -40.83 -15.52 -24.94
N PRO A 3 -41.06 -14.39 -25.61
CA PRO A 3 -42.27 -13.58 -25.41
C PRO A 3 -43.57 -14.33 -25.77
N ASN A 4 -43.47 -15.40 -26.56
CA ASN A 4 -44.62 -16.19 -27.01
C ASN A 4 -44.96 -17.35 -26.08
N PHE A 5 -44.23 -17.52 -24.97
CA PHE A 5 -44.51 -18.58 -23.99
C PHE A 5 -45.75 -18.23 -23.16
N GLU A 6 -46.65 -19.21 -22.98
CA GLU A 6 -47.83 -19.07 -22.13
C GLU A 6 -47.41 -18.82 -20.67
N GLY A 7 -47.80 -17.68 -20.10
CA GLY A 7 -47.31 -17.24 -18.78
C GLY A 7 -46.03 -16.39 -18.81
N PHE A 8 -45.57 -15.95 -20.00
CA PHE A 8 -44.51 -14.95 -20.10
C PHE A 8 -44.93 -13.64 -19.45
N VAL A 9 -44.09 -13.13 -18.55
CA VAL A 9 -44.24 -11.78 -18.01
C VAL A 9 -43.01 -10.95 -18.38
N SER A 10 -43.25 -9.79 -19.01
CA SER A 10 -42.19 -8.85 -19.40
C SER A 10 -41.27 -8.54 -18.21
N SER A 11 -40.00 -8.23 -18.48
CA SER A 11 -39.03 -7.78 -17.47
C SER A 11 -38.96 -6.25 -17.30
N GLU A 12 -39.91 -5.52 -17.89
CA GLU A 12 -39.98 -4.06 -17.80
C GLU A 12 -40.00 -3.53 -16.36
N SER A 13 -39.58 -2.28 -16.16
CA SER A 13 -39.69 -1.69 -14.83
C SER A 13 -41.17 -1.54 -14.46
N LEU A 14 -41.54 -1.97 -13.26
CA LEU A 14 -42.85 -1.62 -12.70
C LEU A 14 -42.83 -0.15 -12.28
N SER A 15 -43.99 0.50 -12.35
CA SER A 15 -44.19 1.80 -11.72
C SER A 15 -43.99 1.68 -10.21
N PRO A 16 -43.43 2.71 -9.54
CA PRO A 16 -43.32 2.74 -8.09
C PRO A 16 -44.67 2.46 -7.41
N GLY A 17 -44.67 1.61 -6.37
CA GLY A 17 -45.89 1.27 -5.64
C GLY A 17 -46.72 0.13 -6.25
N VAL A 18 -46.35 -0.40 -7.43
CA VAL A 18 -47.11 -1.48 -8.09
C VAL A 18 -46.51 -2.87 -7.83
N GLY A 19 -47.38 -3.84 -7.58
CA GLY A 19 -47.03 -5.25 -7.36
C GLY A 19 -46.28 -5.50 -6.04
N LEU A 20 -45.73 -6.71 -5.90
CA LEU A 20 -45.05 -7.15 -4.68
C LEU A 20 -43.96 -6.16 -4.18
N PRO A 21 -43.05 -5.64 -5.03
CA PRO A 21 -42.03 -4.71 -4.58
C PRO A 21 -42.60 -3.37 -4.12
N GLY A 22 -43.68 -2.90 -4.78
CA GLY A 22 -44.30 -1.63 -4.47
C GLY A 22 -45.02 -1.61 -3.12
N VAL A 23 -45.83 -2.64 -2.87
CA VAL A 23 -46.54 -2.82 -1.59
C VAL A 23 -45.53 -2.94 -0.45
N LEU A 24 -44.53 -3.81 -0.61
CA LEU A 24 -43.51 -4.04 0.40
C LEU A 24 -42.58 -2.83 0.60
N TRP A 25 -42.33 -2.04 -0.44
CA TRP A 25 -41.59 -0.78 -0.31
C TRP A 25 -42.33 0.20 0.59
N ASN A 26 -43.64 0.39 0.40
CA ASN A 26 -44.43 1.31 1.24
C ASN A 26 -44.43 0.89 2.72
N GLU A 27 -44.50 -0.41 3.00
CA GLU A 27 -44.48 -0.93 4.37
C GLU A 27 -43.08 -0.90 5.02
N ALA A 28 -42.04 -1.24 4.25
CA ALA A 28 -40.67 -1.21 4.74
C ALA A 28 -40.15 0.23 4.88
N SER A 29 -40.59 1.14 4.00
CA SER A 29 -40.18 2.55 4.01
C SER A 29 -40.94 3.38 5.04
N SER A 30 -42.24 3.15 5.29
CA SER A 30 -42.99 3.84 6.34
C SER A 30 -42.38 3.66 7.74
N SER A 31 -41.73 2.51 7.98
CA SER A 31 -40.95 2.28 9.21
C SER A 31 -39.61 3.06 9.22
N ALA A 32 -39.05 3.37 8.05
CA ALA A 32 -37.84 4.18 7.90
C ALA A 32 -38.13 5.69 7.96
N THR A 33 -39.29 6.15 7.47
CA THR A 33 -39.70 7.57 7.52
C THR A 33 -40.09 8.03 8.93
N SER A 34 -40.62 7.12 9.78
CA SER A 34 -40.81 7.39 11.21
C SER A 34 -39.52 7.78 11.93
N MET A 35 -38.34 7.49 11.35
CA MET A 35 -37.03 7.78 11.94
C MET A 35 -36.40 9.10 11.45
N LEU A 36 -37.06 9.81 10.53
CA LEU A 36 -36.65 11.15 10.09
C LEU A 36 -37.29 12.27 10.92
N SER A 37 -38.29 11.96 11.77
CA SER A 37 -38.93 12.96 12.64
C SER A 37 -38.11 13.34 13.87
N THR A 38 -37.02 12.64 14.19
CA THR A 38 -36.14 13.01 15.31
C THR A 38 -34.87 13.64 14.76
N GLY A 39 -34.94 14.95 14.54
CA GLY A 39 -33.85 15.78 14.01
C GLY A 39 -32.66 15.89 14.96
N ASN A 40 -31.87 14.83 15.05
CA ASN A 40 -30.54 14.89 15.66
C ASN A 40 -29.47 14.51 14.64
N ILE A 41 -28.57 15.45 14.39
CA ILE A 41 -27.35 15.32 13.59
C ILE A 41 -26.44 14.32 14.31
N MET A 42 -26.65 13.02 14.09
CA MET A 42 -25.77 11.96 14.59
C MET A 42 -24.82 11.50 13.50
N SER A 43 -23.57 11.33 13.90
CA SER A 43 -22.45 10.90 13.06
C SER A 43 -22.71 9.57 12.33
N PRO A 44 -22.21 9.40 11.09
CA PRO A 44 -22.47 8.21 10.25
C PRO A 44 -22.00 6.89 10.86
N MET A 45 -21.15 6.92 11.89
CA MET A 45 -20.61 5.73 12.55
C MET A 45 -21.55 5.12 13.60
N THR A 46 -22.59 5.86 14.03
CA THR A 46 -23.49 5.47 15.13
C THR A 46 -24.82 4.84 14.66
N ARG A 47 -25.03 4.66 13.34
CA ARG A 47 -26.22 4.00 12.75
C ARG A 47 -26.28 2.47 12.97
N ARG A 48 -25.46 1.89 13.85
CA ARG A 48 -25.23 0.44 13.93
C ARG A 48 -26.26 -0.38 14.71
N ASN A 49 -27.25 0.21 15.38
CA ASN A 49 -28.12 -0.59 16.25
C ASN A 49 -29.58 -0.15 16.32
N VAL A 50 -30.10 0.42 15.23
CA VAL A 50 -31.55 0.54 15.09
C VAL A 50 -32.03 -0.70 14.36
N GLN A 51 -32.70 -1.61 15.08
CA GLN A 51 -33.27 -2.85 14.53
C GLN A 51 -34.11 -2.52 13.29
N ARG A 52 -33.57 -2.86 12.10
CA ARG A 52 -34.31 -2.74 10.85
C ARG A 52 -35.40 -3.80 10.87
N LYS A 53 -36.65 -3.38 10.65
CA LYS A 53 -37.79 -4.28 10.62
C LYS A 53 -37.82 -5.01 9.28
N VAL A 54 -37.70 -6.34 9.30
CA VAL A 54 -37.98 -7.19 8.15
C VAL A 54 -39.49 -7.26 7.98
N VAL A 55 -40.00 -6.87 6.82
CA VAL A 55 -41.44 -6.89 6.53
C VAL A 55 -41.76 -8.18 5.79
N TRP A 56 -42.63 -9.01 6.38
CA TRP A 56 -43.06 -10.28 5.79
C TRP A 56 -44.50 -10.19 5.28
N ARG A 57 -44.73 -10.66 4.05
CA ARG A 57 -46.07 -10.79 3.47
C ARG A 57 -46.25 -12.15 2.80
N ASP A 58 -47.50 -12.61 2.82
CA ASP A 58 -47.94 -13.76 2.06
C ASP A 58 -48.25 -13.31 0.63
N VAL A 59 -47.56 -13.91 -0.34
CA VAL A 59 -47.63 -13.52 -1.76
C VAL A 59 -48.97 -13.93 -2.37
N LYS A 60 -49.50 -15.08 -1.98
CA LYS A 60 -50.78 -15.61 -2.50
C LYS A 60 -51.94 -14.79 -1.97
N PHE A 61 -51.87 -14.39 -0.70
CA PHE A 61 -52.84 -13.46 -0.13
C PHE A 61 -52.82 -12.10 -0.84
N LEU A 62 -51.63 -11.54 -1.10
CA LEU A 62 -51.50 -10.29 -1.86
C LEU A 62 -52.01 -10.43 -3.30
N ALA A 63 -51.80 -11.57 -3.94
CA ALA A 63 -52.25 -11.81 -5.32
C ALA A 63 -53.78 -11.93 -5.45
N MET A 64 -54.46 -12.40 -4.40
CA MET A 64 -55.91 -12.62 -4.35
C MET A 64 -56.66 -11.44 -3.72
N ASP A 65 -55.95 -10.37 -3.34
CA ASP A 65 -56.52 -9.18 -2.70
C ASP A 65 -57.37 -8.39 -3.72
N PRO A 66 -58.69 -8.22 -3.50
CA PRO A 66 -59.57 -7.52 -4.45
C PRO A 66 -59.27 -6.02 -4.55
N ASP A 67 -58.62 -5.44 -3.53
CA ASP A 67 -58.30 -4.01 -3.48
C ASP A 67 -56.97 -3.68 -4.20
N GLN A 68 -56.19 -4.69 -4.58
CA GLN A 68 -54.93 -4.48 -5.30
C GLN A 68 -55.13 -4.50 -6.82
N PRO A 69 -54.45 -3.61 -7.57
CA PRO A 69 -54.50 -3.66 -9.01
C PRO A 69 -53.91 -5.00 -9.50
N PRO A 70 -54.59 -5.70 -10.42
CA PRO A 70 -54.14 -7.01 -10.89
C PRO A 70 -52.75 -6.87 -11.54
N ASN A 71 -51.79 -7.62 -11.03
CA ASN A 71 -50.41 -7.62 -11.51
C ASN A 71 -50.02 -9.03 -11.99
N PRO A 72 -49.76 -9.21 -13.30
CA PRO A 72 -49.38 -10.51 -13.85
C PRO A 72 -48.14 -11.13 -13.20
N ARG A 73 -47.14 -10.33 -12.78
CA ARG A 73 -45.96 -10.85 -12.07
C ARG A 73 -46.32 -11.40 -10.71
N LEU A 74 -47.20 -10.71 -9.98
CA LEU A 74 -47.60 -11.14 -8.65
C LEU A 74 -48.41 -12.46 -8.73
N GLN A 75 -49.29 -12.58 -9.72
CA GLN A 75 -50.07 -13.80 -9.98
C GLN A 75 -49.15 -14.98 -10.34
N VAL A 76 -48.22 -14.79 -11.27
CA VAL A 76 -47.27 -15.85 -11.66
C VAL A 76 -46.36 -16.26 -10.49
N LEU A 77 -45.94 -15.33 -9.62
CA LEU A 77 -45.17 -15.68 -8.42
C LEU A 77 -45.99 -16.56 -7.45
N ALA A 78 -47.28 -16.24 -7.28
CA ALA A 78 -48.18 -17.04 -6.45
C ALA A 78 -48.44 -18.43 -7.06
N GLU A 79 -48.69 -18.51 -8.37
CA GLU A 79 -48.86 -19.77 -9.11
C GLU A 79 -47.60 -20.65 -9.09
N ALA A 80 -46.41 -20.03 -9.10
CA ALA A 80 -45.13 -20.72 -8.97
C ALA A 80 -44.87 -21.31 -7.57
N GLY A 81 -45.79 -21.13 -6.61
CA GLY A 81 -45.69 -21.68 -5.26
C GLY A 81 -44.76 -20.90 -4.33
N LEU A 82 -44.44 -19.65 -4.66
CA LEU A 82 -43.75 -18.73 -3.75
C LEU A 82 -44.78 -18.12 -2.82
N GLY A 83 -44.95 -18.70 -1.63
CA GLY A 83 -45.98 -18.27 -0.68
C GLY A 83 -45.57 -17.07 0.18
N TRP A 84 -44.27 -16.81 0.38
CA TRP A 84 -43.81 -15.78 1.32
C TRP A 84 -42.75 -14.87 0.72
N ALA A 85 -42.85 -13.58 1.02
CA ALA A 85 -41.87 -12.57 0.66
C ALA A 85 -41.47 -11.74 1.90
N ALA A 86 -40.17 -11.51 2.04
CA ALA A 86 -39.56 -10.61 3.00
C ALA A 86 -38.97 -9.41 2.26
N ALA A 87 -39.29 -8.19 2.70
CA ALA A 87 -38.60 -6.99 2.28
C ALA A 87 -37.69 -6.47 3.38
N VAL A 88 -36.46 -6.19 2.99
CA VAL A 88 -35.41 -5.69 3.87
C VAL A 88 -34.85 -4.40 3.30
N PRO A 89 -35.06 -3.24 3.95
CA PRO A 89 -34.53 -1.98 3.48
C PRO A 89 -33.01 -1.88 3.69
N PHE A 90 -32.32 -1.24 2.74
CA PHE A 90 -30.92 -0.87 2.84
C PHE A 90 -30.73 0.62 2.56
N ASP A 91 -29.74 1.24 3.21
CA ASP A 91 -29.27 2.59 2.96
C ASP A 91 -27.74 2.59 3.02
N VAL A 92 -27.11 2.55 1.84
CA VAL A 92 -25.65 2.42 1.70
C VAL A 92 -25.15 3.49 0.74
N GLY A 93 -24.25 4.36 1.23
CA GLY A 93 -23.63 5.40 0.40
C GLY A 93 -24.62 6.41 -0.19
N GLY A 94 -25.70 6.72 0.54
CA GLY A 94 -26.76 7.61 0.06
C GLY A 94 -27.68 6.99 -1.00
N LYS A 95 -27.60 5.67 -1.20
CA LYS A 95 -28.52 4.90 -2.04
C LYS A 95 -29.44 4.09 -1.14
N GLN A 96 -30.74 4.27 -1.34
CA GLN A 96 -31.79 3.58 -0.60
C GLN A 96 -32.51 2.60 -1.52
N GLY A 97 -32.92 1.47 -0.96
CA GLY A 97 -33.65 0.44 -1.67
C GLY A 97 -34.10 -0.67 -0.73
N ILE A 98 -34.83 -1.64 -1.27
CA ILE A 98 -35.19 -2.87 -0.56
C ILE A 98 -34.59 -4.07 -1.29
N VAL A 99 -34.27 -5.10 -0.53
CA VAL A 99 -34.01 -6.44 -1.06
C VAL A 99 -35.22 -7.32 -0.74
N LEU A 100 -35.70 -8.02 -1.76
CA LEU A 100 -36.79 -8.98 -1.66
C LEU A 100 -36.22 -10.39 -1.54
N TYR A 101 -36.62 -11.09 -0.49
CA TYR A 101 -36.34 -12.49 -0.27
C TYR A 101 -37.64 -13.27 -0.39
N MET A 102 -37.67 -14.35 -1.16
CA MET A 102 -38.87 -15.16 -1.37
C MET A 102 -38.66 -16.59 -0.91
N ALA A 103 -39.71 -17.20 -0.37
CA ALA A 103 -39.70 -18.57 0.11
C ALA A 103 -40.96 -19.32 -0.37
N ARG A 104 -40.84 -20.65 -0.46
CA ARG A 104 -41.95 -21.54 -0.86
C ARG A 104 -43.07 -21.53 0.19
N GLU A 105 -44.29 -21.83 -0.24
CA GLU A 105 -45.49 -21.86 0.62
C GLU A 105 -45.35 -22.82 1.82
N GLY A 106 -44.78 -24.02 1.62
CA GLY A 106 -44.64 -25.04 2.66
C GLY A 106 -43.50 -24.85 3.68
N VAL A 107 -42.89 -23.67 3.78
CA VAL A 107 -41.74 -23.43 4.69
C VAL A 107 -42.22 -23.18 6.12
N ASN A 108 -41.48 -23.68 7.12
CA ASN A 108 -41.77 -23.43 8.53
C ASN A 108 -41.60 -21.92 8.88
N HIS A 109 -42.72 -21.23 9.10
CA HIS A 109 -42.73 -19.79 9.37
C HIS A 109 -41.97 -19.37 10.63
N ARG A 110 -41.93 -20.21 11.68
CA ARG A 110 -41.22 -19.87 12.93
C ARG A 110 -39.72 -19.82 12.71
N LYS A 111 -39.18 -20.75 11.90
CA LYS A 111 -37.76 -20.73 11.53
C LYS A 111 -37.46 -19.58 10.56
N LEU A 112 -38.35 -19.34 9.60
CA LEU A 112 -38.20 -18.29 8.60
C LEU A 112 -38.19 -16.89 9.22
N LYS A 113 -39.04 -16.63 10.21
CA LYS A 113 -39.11 -15.36 10.97
C LYS A 113 -38.28 -15.38 12.26
N SER A 114 -37.34 -16.33 12.37
CA SER A 114 -36.45 -16.38 13.53
C SER A 114 -35.48 -15.20 13.52
N LYS A 115 -35.09 -14.73 14.71
CA LYS A 115 -34.20 -13.57 14.83
C LYS A 115 -32.88 -13.76 14.07
N SER A 116 -32.27 -14.94 14.18
CA SER A 116 -31.04 -15.27 13.47
C SER A 116 -31.19 -15.21 11.94
N ASN A 117 -32.36 -15.62 11.41
CA ASN A 117 -32.62 -15.53 9.98
C ASN A 117 -32.84 -14.09 9.53
N GLU A 118 -33.60 -13.30 10.28
CA GLU A 118 -33.81 -11.88 9.98
C GLU A 118 -32.51 -11.07 10.03
N ASP A 119 -31.62 -11.38 10.97
CA ASP A 119 -30.29 -10.78 11.05
C ASP A 119 -29.45 -11.14 9.82
N TYR A 120 -29.53 -12.40 9.35
CA TYR A 120 -28.89 -12.82 8.11
C TYR A 120 -29.44 -12.08 6.88
N LEU A 121 -30.77 -12.00 6.74
CA LEU A 121 -31.40 -11.28 5.62
C LEU A 121 -31.04 -9.79 5.63
N SER A 122 -30.93 -9.19 6.82
CA SER A 122 -30.49 -7.81 7.02
C SER A 122 -29.04 -7.60 6.55
N ALA A 123 -28.11 -8.45 6.99
CA ALA A 123 -26.71 -8.37 6.59
C ALA A 123 -26.52 -8.61 5.09
N SER A 124 -27.25 -9.58 4.53
CA SER A 124 -27.25 -9.86 3.09
C SER A 124 -27.80 -8.69 2.27
N ALA A 125 -28.82 -7.98 2.78
CA ALA A 125 -29.39 -6.82 2.09
C ALA A 125 -28.38 -5.66 2.02
N ASP A 126 -27.58 -5.45 3.07
CA ASP A 126 -26.50 -4.47 3.05
C ASP A 126 -25.41 -4.82 2.04
N LEU A 127 -25.05 -6.10 1.90
CA LEU A 127 -24.09 -6.56 0.91
C LEU A 127 -24.58 -6.27 -0.52
N ILE A 128 -25.85 -6.59 -0.80
CA ILE A 128 -26.49 -6.31 -2.09
C ILE A 128 -26.59 -4.80 -2.33
N GLY A 129 -26.97 -4.03 -1.30
CA GLY A 129 -27.03 -2.57 -1.35
C GLY A 129 -25.67 -1.93 -1.62
N ALA A 130 -24.61 -2.44 -1.01
CA ALA A 130 -23.23 -2.01 -1.28
C ALA A 130 -22.80 -2.31 -2.72
N ALA A 131 -23.10 -3.52 -3.22
CA ALA A 131 -22.84 -3.87 -4.62
C ALA A 131 -23.60 -2.95 -5.60
N PHE A 132 -24.84 -2.59 -5.27
CA PHE A 132 -25.62 -1.62 -6.03
C PHE A 132 -25.00 -0.21 -6.01
N ALA A 133 -24.63 0.29 -4.83
CA ALA A 133 -24.01 1.60 -4.65
C ALA A 133 -22.68 1.72 -5.42
N LEU A 134 -21.92 0.63 -5.53
CA LEU A 134 -20.67 0.57 -6.27
C LEU A 134 -20.82 0.65 -7.79
N ARG A 135 -22.03 0.46 -8.35
CA ARG A 135 -22.23 0.37 -9.81
C ARG A 135 -21.80 1.64 -10.55
N ALA A 136 -22.18 2.82 -10.04
CA ALA A 136 -21.85 4.09 -10.70
C ALA A 136 -20.34 4.40 -10.63
N PRO A 137 -19.69 4.38 -9.45
CA PRO A 137 -18.23 4.55 -9.35
C PRO A 137 -17.45 3.52 -10.17
N ARG A 138 -17.87 2.24 -10.17
CA ARG A 138 -17.22 1.18 -10.95
C ARG A 138 -17.26 1.48 -12.44
N ARG A 139 -18.38 1.99 -12.98
CA ARG A 139 -18.48 2.40 -14.38
C ARG A 139 -17.52 3.56 -14.69
N SER A 140 -17.44 4.57 -13.83
CA SER A 140 -16.52 5.70 -13.99
C SER A 140 -15.05 5.26 -14.03
N VAL A 141 -14.62 4.41 -13.08
CA VAL A 141 -13.24 3.89 -13.04
C VAL A 141 -12.91 3.05 -14.27
N ILE A 142 -13.86 2.24 -14.76
CA ILE A 142 -13.66 1.46 -15.99
C ILE A 142 -13.50 2.40 -17.19
N SER A 143 -14.33 3.43 -17.33
CA SER A 143 -14.19 4.39 -18.43
C SER A 143 -12.86 5.14 -18.38
N GLU A 144 -12.40 5.56 -17.20
CA GLU A 144 -11.10 6.21 -17.01
C GLU A 144 -9.95 5.29 -17.41
N ARG A 145 -9.97 4.01 -16.98
CA ARG A 145 -8.92 3.04 -17.33
C ARG A 145 -8.87 2.77 -18.84
N ILE A 146 -10.03 2.68 -19.50
CA ILE A 146 -10.10 2.52 -20.96
C ILE A 146 -9.46 3.73 -21.67
N GLN A 147 -9.75 4.94 -21.20
CA GLN A 147 -9.16 6.18 -21.72
C GLN A 147 -7.64 6.24 -21.48
N GLU A 148 -7.17 5.79 -20.32
CA GLU A 148 -5.74 5.71 -20.05
C GLU A 148 -5.03 4.70 -20.97
N HIS A 149 -5.59 3.49 -21.12
CA HIS A 149 -5.03 2.45 -21.98
C HIS A 149 -5.01 2.86 -23.47
N SER A 150 -6.02 3.59 -23.94
CA SER A 150 -6.02 4.12 -25.31
C SER A 150 -4.92 5.18 -25.47
N SER A 151 -4.72 6.04 -24.48
CA SER A 151 -3.62 7.03 -24.48
C SER A 151 -2.22 6.38 -24.47
N VAL A 152 -2.06 5.25 -23.77
CA VAL A 152 -0.79 4.49 -23.76
C VAL A 152 -0.55 3.83 -25.11
N ARG A 153 -1.57 3.22 -25.73
CA ARG A 153 -1.47 2.65 -27.08
C ARG A 153 -1.14 3.71 -28.12
N VAL A 154 -1.76 4.89 -28.04
CA VAL A 154 -1.42 6.03 -28.92
C VAL A 154 0.02 6.47 -28.68
N ARG A 155 0.49 6.57 -27.42
CA ARG A 155 1.90 6.88 -27.10
C ARG A 155 2.87 5.82 -27.63
N ALA A 156 2.55 4.54 -27.50
CA ALA A 156 3.36 3.43 -28.00
C ALA A 156 3.39 3.43 -29.54
N ARG A 157 2.25 3.61 -30.21
CA ARG A 157 2.14 3.76 -31.66
C ARG A 157 2.99 4.94 -32.15
N ASN A 158 2.90 6.09 -31.48
CA ASN A 158 3.67 7.27 -31.85
C ASN A 158 5.19 7.06 -31.62
N LYS A 159 5.59 6.30 -30.59
CA LYS A 159 6.99 5.88 -30.40
C LYS A 159 7.46 4.93 -31.50
N LEU A 160 6.66 3.93 -31.87
CA LEU A 160 6.99 2.98 -32.92
C LEU A 160 7.09 3.68 -34.29
N LEU A 161 6.13 4.56 -34.62
CA LEU A 161 6.16 5.38 -35.83
C LEU A 161 7.38 6.30 -35.86
N ALA A 162 7.79 6.84 -34.71
CA ALA A 162 9.01 7.64 -34.62
C ALA A 162 10.28 6.80 -34.85
N LEU A 163 10.35 5.56 -34.34
CA LEU A 163 11.45 4.63 -34.59
C LEU A 163 11.53 4.23 -36.07
N LEU A 164 10.39 3.93 -36.69
CA LEU A 164 10.29 3.64 -38.13
C LEU A 164 10.72 4.86 -38.98
N HIS A 165 10.34 6.09 -38.59
CA HIS A 165 10.81 7.32 -39.24
C HIS A 165 12.31 7.62 -39.02
N MET A 166 12.96 6.96 -38.05
CA MET A 166 14.42 7.01 -37.87
C MET A 166 15.15 5.99 -38.73
N GLY A 167 14.45 5.20 -39.56
CA GLY A 167 15.04 4.22 -40.47
C GLY A 167 15.40 2.89 -39.81
N VAL A 168 15.04 2.67 -38.55
CA VAL A 168 15.27 1.39 -37.86
C VAL A 168 14.26 0.37 -38.38
N THR A 169 14.75 -0.65 -39.08
CA THR A 169 13.91 -1.74 -39.59
C THR A 169 13.73 -2.81 -38.51
N LEU A 170 12.56 -3.48 -38.50
CA LEU A 170 12.27 -4.56 -37.55
C LEU A 170 13.27 -5.73 -37.63
N ALA A 171 13.98 -5.86 -38.75
CA ALA A 171 15.04 -6.86 -38.95
C ALA A 171 16.32 -6.56 -38.16
N GLU A 172 16.68 -5.28 -37.96
CA GLU A 172 17.90 -4.86 -37.24
C GLU A 172 17.82 -5.04 -35.71
N LEU A 173 16.61 -5.22 -35.16
CA LEU A 173 16.41 -5.55 -33.74
C LEU A 173 16.57 -7.05 -33.44
N ALA A 174 16.60 -7.90 -34.47
CA ALA A 174 16.64 -9.36 -34.33
C ALA A 174 18.03 -9.96 -34.58
N THR A 175 18.99 -9.17 -35.06
CA THR A 175 20.37 -9.62 -35.30
C THR A 175 21.23 -9.45 -34.04
N PRO A 176 21.93 -10.51 -33.57
CA PRO A 176 22.89 -10.40 -32.47
C PRO A 176 24.05 -9.44 -32.83
N PRO A 177 24.69 -8.82 -31.83
CA PRO A 177 25.57 -7.66 -32.03
C PRO A 177 26.89 -7.94 -32.79
N GLU A 178 27.18 -9.19 -33.16
CA GLU A 178 28.46 -9.56 -33.80
C GLU A 178 28.54 -9.26 -35.30
N GLN A 179 27.44 -8.94 -35.99
CA GLN A 179 27.46 -8.72 -37.45
C GLN A 179 27.41 -7.24 -37.89
N ILE A 180 27.42 -6.30 -36.96
CA ILE A 180 27.26 -4.86 -37.27
C ILE A 180 28.61 -4.19 -37.61
N GLU A 181 29.75 -4.78 -37.21
CA GLU A 181 31.07 -4.15 -37.37
C GLU A 181 31.67 -4.23 -38.79
N GLU A 182 31.26 -5.19 -39.64
CA GLU A 182 31.86 -5.36 -40.98
C GLU A 182 31.20 -4.54 -42.10
N ALA A 183 30.01 -3.96 -41.89
CA ALA A 183 29.29 -3.23 -42.94
C ALA A 183 29.50 -1.70 -42.93
N ALA A 184 30.32 -1.17 -42.03
CA ALA A 184 30.40 0.29 -41.77
C ALA A 184 31.53 1.03 -42.49
N GLN A 185 32.18 0.44 -43.50
CA GLN A 185 33.18 1.13 -44.32
C GLN A 185 32.73 1.23 -45.78
N GLU A 186 32.15 2.40 -46.10
CA GLU A 186 32.21 3.15 -47.37
C GLU A 186 30.86 3.85 -47.66
N GLN A 187 30.78 5.15 -47.37
CA GLN A 187 30.21 6.22 -48.23
C GLN A 187 30.05 7.55 -47.47
N PRO A 188 30.19 8.71 -48.15
CA PRO A 188 30.25 10.01 -47.50
C PRO A 188 28.84 10.53 -47.19
N ILE A 189 28.52 10.76 -45.91
CA ILE A 189 27.21 11.28 -45.48
C ILE A 189 27.35 12.77 -45.15
N ALA A 190 27.29 13.62 -46.17
CA ALA A 190 26.92 15.01 -46.00
C ALA A 190 25.38 15.14 -46.06
N ALA A 191 24.79 15.91 -45.13
CA ALA A 191 23.39 16.38 -45.07
C ALA A 191 22.33 15.59 -44.26
N LYS A 192 22.64 14.47 -43.58
CA LYS A 192 21.64 13.76 -42.73
C LYS A 192 21.78 13.94 -41.20
N GLU A 193 22.91 14.50 -40.73
CA GLU A 193 23.22 14.59 -39.30
C GLU A 193 22.48 15.73 -38.55
N ALA A 194 22.12 16.81 -39.24
CA ALA A 194 21.43 17.95 -38.62
C ALA A 194 20.02 17.61 -38.08
N GLY A 195 19.34 16.62 -38.67
CA GLY A 195 17.99 16.21 -38.27
C GLY A 195 17.94 15.26 -37.08
N ILE A 196 18.96 14.41 -36.91
CA ILE A 196 19.03 13.40 -35.83
C ILE A 196 19.46 14.07 -34.53
N LEU A 197 20.49 14.92 -34.57
CA LEU A 197 20.94 15.69 -33.41
C LEU A 197 19.83 16.62 -32.87
N GLY A 198 19.06 17.26 -33.76
CA GLY A 198 17.91 18.07 -33.39
C GLY A 198 16.81 17.26 -32.66
N LYS A 199 16.49 16.06 -33.15
CA LYS A 199 15.48 15.18 -32.56
C LYS A 199 15.92 14.57 -31.22
N VAL A 200 17.19 14.17 -31.10
CA VAL A 200 17.79 13.70 -29.83
C VAL A 200 17.78 14.83 -28.80
N CYS A 201 18.18 16.05 -29.19
CA CYS A 201 18.14 17.22 -28.32
C CYS A 201 16.72 17.53 -27.83
N VAL A 202 15.70 17.39 -28.68
CA VAL A 202 14.29 17.56 -28.29
C VAL A 202 13.81 16.45 -27.34
N TYR A 203 14.20 15.19 -27.57
CA TYR A 203 13.84 14.07 -26.69
C TYR A 203 14.51 14.20 -25.31
N VAL A 204 15.81 14.51 -25.29
CA VAL A 204 16.56 14.77 -24.06
C VAL A 204 15.93 15.94 -23.33
N LYS A 205 15.72 17.10 -23.97
CA LYS A 205 15.02 18.25 -23.35
C LYS A 205 13.66 17.87 -22.76
N LYS A 206 12.83 17.08 -23.47
CA LYS A 206 11.53 16.62 -22.95
C LYS A 206 11.67 15.67 -21.76
N LYS A 207 12.64 14.76 -21.77
CA LYS A 207 12.91 13.84 -20.66
C LYS A 207 13.49 14.58 -19.46
N THR A 208 14.36 15.56 -19.68
CA THR A 208 14.90 16.45 -18.64
C THR A 208 13.77 17.26 -18.03
N VAL A 209 12.92 17.93 -18.83
CA VAL A 209 11.76 18.68 -18.32
C VAL A 209 10.76 17.80 -17.56
N ALA A 210 10.47 16.58 -18.05
CA ALA A 210 9.59 15.65 -17.35
C ALA A 210 10.18 15.13 -16.03
N THR A 211 11.49 14.87 -16.01
CA THR A 211 12.21 14.45 -14.79
C THR A 211 12.31 15.60 -13.80
N THR A 212 12.64 16.80 -14.26
CA THR A 212 12.68 18.04 -13.46
C THR A 212 11.30 18.36 -12.88
N LYS A 213 10.22 18.25 -13.68
CA LYS A 213 8.85 18.44 -13.19
C LYS A 213 8.48 17.40 -12.12
N LYS A 214 8.87 16.14 -12.30
CA LYS A 214 8.64 15.08 -11.32
C LYS A 214 9.45 15.29 -10.03
N SER A 215 10.69 15.77 -10.14
CA SER A 215 11.53 16.11 -8.99
C SER A 215 11.00 17.33 -8.22
N ILE A 216 10.46 18.34 -8.92
CA ILE A 216 9.91 19.56 -8.31
C ILE A 216 8.54 19.31 -7.65
N MET A 217 7.65 18.54 -8.30
CA MET A 217 6.32 18.26 -7.76
C MET A 217 6.31 17.16 -6.68
N GLY A 218 7.43 16.44 -6.53
CA GLY A 218 7.54 15.31 -5.60
C GLY A 218 6.60 14.15 -5.96
N GLY A 219 6.51 13.16 -5.06
CA GLY A 219 5.66 11.99 -5.24
C GLY A 219 4.16 12.21 -5.03
N GLY A 220 3.71 13.46 -4.79
CA GLY A 220 2.31 13.77 -4.47
C GLY A 220 1.79 13.17 -3.16
N LEU A 221 2.68 12.66 -2.31
CA LEU A 221 2.34 12.11 -0.99
C LEU A 221 2.28 13.25 0.04
N GLN A 222 1.30 13.19 0.94
CA GLN A 222 1.27 14.09 2.08
C GLN A 222 2.43 13.76 3.04
N PRO A 223 3.09 14.77 3.63
CA PRO A 223 4.12 14.53 4.62
C PRO A 223 3.53 13.81 5.84
N PRO A 224 4.34 13.03 6.60
CA PRO A 224 3.85 12.42 7.83
C PRO A 224 3.39 13.50 8.81
N PRO A 225 2.31 13.28 9.57
CA PRO A 225 1.85 14.23 10.56
C PRO A 225 2.92 14.43 11.65
N PRO A 226 3.00 15.63 12.25
CA PRO A 226 3.94 15.89 13.34
C PRO A 226 3.62 15.02 14.57
N SER A 227 4.65 14.67 15.33
CA SER A 227 4.49 13.90 16.57
C SER A 227 3.85 14.73 17.67
N ASN A 228 3.09 14.07 18.56
CA ASN A 228 2.52 14.70 19.76
C ASN A 228 3.65 15.15 20.72
N VAL A 229 3.45 16.24 21.47
CA VAL A 229 4.40 16.79 22.46
C VAL A 229 4.88 15.71 23.44
N TYR A 230 3.99 14.88 23.96
CA TYR A 230 4.37 13.77 24.84
C TYR A 230 5.35 12.79 24.17
N GLN A 231 5.10 12.43 22.91
CA GLN A 231 5.99 11.55 22.16
C GLN A 231 7.32 12.23 21.86
N THR A 232 7.30 13.54 21.57
CA THR A 232 8.49 14.35 21.33
C THR A 232 9.37 14.42 22.60
N LEU A 233 8.77 14.66 23.77
CA LEU A 233 9.48 14.64 25.05
C LEU A 233 10.04 13.25 25.37
N TRP A 234 9.29 12.18 25.08
CA TRP A 234 9.77 10.81 25.27
C TRP A 234 10.97 10.50 24.37
N THR A 235 10.91 10.92 23.11
CA THR A 235 12.03 10.82 22.16
C THR A 235 13.22 11.65 22.65
N PHE A 236 13.01 12.90 23.08
CA PHE A 236 14.06 13.77 23.60
C PHE A 236 14.81 13.12 24.77
N LEU A 237 14.09 12.62 25.77
CA LEU A 237 14.70 11.97 26.94
C LEU A 237 15.49 10.72 26.54
N GLY A 238 14.96 9.87 25.67
CA GLY A 238 15.66 8.67 25.20
C GLY A 238 16.96 8.98 24.45
N VAL A 239 16.90 9.98 23.55
CA VAL A 239 18.07 10.47 22.81
C VAL A 239 19.10 11.08 23.76
N PHE A 240 18.66 11.96 24.67
CA PHE A 240 19.52 12.63 25.63
C PHE A 240 20.24 11.63 26.55
N LEU A 241 19.51 10.70 27.16
CA LEU A 241 20.09 9.69 28.06
C LEU A 241 21.08 8.78 27.33
N THR A 242 20.77 8.38 26.10
CA THR A 242 21.66 7.52 25.32
C THR A 242 22.94 8.25 24.91
N LEU A 243 22.82 9.47 24.37
CA LEU A 243 24.00 10.25 24.00
C LEU A 243 24.82 10.64 25.21
N LEU A 244 24.20 10.96 26.35
CA LEU A 244 24.91 11.25 27.60
C LEU A 244 25.73 10.04 28.06
N ALA A 245 25.17 8.84 27.99
CA ALA A 245 25.90 7.61 28.32
C ALA A 245 27.09 7.38 27.36
N LEU A 246 26.88 7.58 26.05
CA LEU A 246 27.94 7.39 25.05
C LEU A 246 29.04 8.45 25.13
N THR A 247 28.69 9.72 25.33
CA THR A 247 29.66 10.81 25.46
C THR A 247 30.47 10.66 26.73
N ASN A 248 29.82 10.35 27.85
CA ASN A 248 30.50 10.09 29.12
C ASN A 248 31.46 8.89 29.00
N LEU A 249 31.01 7.79 28.40
CA LEU A 249 31.88 6.64 28.14
C LEU A 249 33.07 7.01 27.25
N SER A 250 32.84 7.76 26.17
CA SER A 250 33.91 8.19 25.27
C SER A 250 34.94 9.04 25.99
N VAL A 251 34.52 10.00 26.82
CA VAL A 251 35.41 10.85 27.62
C VAL A 251 36.22 9.99 28.59
N HIS A 252 35.54 9.15 29.38
CA HIS A 252 36.20 8.29 30.37
C HIS A 252 37.24 7.35 29.74
N MET A 253 36.90 6.72 28.62
CA MET A 253 37.83 5.84 27.90
C MET A 253 39.03 6.60 27.32
N THR A 254 38.80 7.81 26.82
CA THR A 254 39.86 8.67 26.27
C THR A 254 40.82 9.13 27.36
N GLU A 255 40.30 9.54 28.52
CA GLU A 255 41.11 9.97 29.67
C GLU A 255 41.95 8.82 30.25
N LYS A 256 41.39 7.61 30.30
CA LYS A 256 42.03 6.46 30.93
C LYS A 256 43.02 5.72 30.02
N TYR A 257 42.71 5.58 28.73
CA TYR A 257 43.47 4.74 27.80
C TYR A 257 44.05 5.51 26.60
N GLY A 258 43.78 6.81 26.48
CA GLY A 258 44.28 7.66 25.40
C GLY A 258 43.29 7.84 24.24
N ASN A 259 43.69 8.67 23.27
CA ASN A 259 42.82 9.12 22.18
C ASN A 259 42.35 8.00 21.23
N ASP A 260 43.06 6.88 21.17
CA ASP A 260 42.71 5.73 20.32
C ASP A 260 41.44 5.01 20.77
N TYR A 261 41.01 5.25 22.02
CA TYR A 261 39.79 4.68 22.61
C TYR A 261 38.59 5.63 22.53
N ARG A 262 38.68 6.70 21.73
CA ARG A 262 37.59 7.66 21.55
C ARG A 262 36.50 7.10 20.64
N ILE A 263 35.24 7.26 21.04
CA ILE A 263 34.08 6.91 20.20
C ILE A 263 33.82 8.05 19.21
N ILE A 264 33.64 7.72 17.93
CA ILE A 264 33.29 8.70 16.90
C ILE A 264 31.80 9.03 16.97
N LEU A 265 31.45 10.10 17.69
CA LEU A 265 30.06 10.42 18.05
C LEU A 265 29.18 10.91 16.88
N GLY A 266 29.76 11.45 15.80
CA GLY A 266 29.00 12.07 14.70
C GLY A 266 27.88 11.18 14.13
N PRO A 267 28.18 9.94 13.70
CA PRO A 267 27.16 9.00 13.21
C PRO A 267 26.07 8.65 14.22
N PHE A 268 26.35 8.70 15.53
CA PHE A 268 25.35 8.38 16.54
C PHE A 268 24.18 9.36 16.55
N GLY A 269 24.36 10.61 16.15
CA GLY A 269 23.24 11.56 16.00
C GLY A 269 22.17 11.06 15.04
N ALA A 270 22.57 10.48 13.90
CA ALA A 270 21.64 9.86 12.95
C ALA A 270 21.09 8.52 13.46
N LEU A 271 21.88 7.76 14.23
CA LEU A 271 21.38 6.55 14.89
C LEU A 271 20.26 6.89 15.89
N MET A 272 20.41 7.97 16.65
CA MET A 272 19.41 8.42 17.62
C MET A 272 18.08 8.81 16.96
N THR A 273 18.13 9.53 15.84
CA THR A 273 16.90 9.88 15.10
C THR A 273 16.19 8.64 14.57
N LEU A 274 16.94 7.64 14.12
CA LEU A 274 16.38 6.36 13.69
C LEU A 274 15.80 5.55 14.85
N GLN A 275 16.53 5.38 15.95
CA GLN A 275 16.13 4.52 17.06
C GLN A 275 15.01 5.11 17.91
N TYR A 276 14.87 6.43 17.99
CA TYR A 276 13.86 7.08 18.83
C TYR A 276 12.75 7.78 18.05
N GLY A 277 13.04 8.22 16.81
CA GLY A 277 12.06 8.86 15.92
C GLY A 277 11.44 7.90 14.90
N LEU A 278 12.16 6.87 14.47
CA LEU A 278 11.71 5.92 13.44
C LEU A 278 11.93 4.46 13.88
N THR A 279 11.44 4.11 15.08
CA THR A 279 11.60 2.78 15.72
C THR A 279 11.15 1.60 14.85
N ALA A 280 10.13 1.80 14.01
CA ALA A 280 9.60 0.77 13.12
C ALA A 280 10.36 0.63 11.79
N ALA A 281 11.24 1.57 11.46
CA ALA A 281 11.96 1.53 10.20
C ALA A 281 12.92 0.31 10.17
N PRO A 282 13.05 -0.39 9.03
CA PRO A 282 14.02 -1.47 8.91
C PRO A 282 15.46 -1.03 9.23
N ALA A 283 15.79 0.22 8.86
CA ALA A 283 17.12 0.81 9.07
C ALA A 283 17.46 1.11 10.54
N SER A 284 16.46 1.18 11.42
CA SER A 284 16.67 1.38 12.86
C SER A 284 16.82 0.07 13.63
N GLN A 285 16.54 -1.08 13.02
CA GLN A 285 16.56 -2.37 13.73
C GLN A 285 17.97 -2.80 14.13
N PRO A 286 18.15 -3.51 15.26
CA PRO A 286 19.45 -3.89 15.81
C PRO A 286 20.35 -4.64 14.82
N ARG A 287 19.77 -5.55 14.03
CA ARG A 287 20.50 -6.30 12.98
C ARG A 287 21.19 -5.36 12.01
N ASN A 288 20.47 -4.35 11.52
CA ASN A 288 21.00 -3.41 10.54
C ASN A 288 22.03 -2.49 11.20
N ALA A 289 21.75 -2.00 12.41
CA ALA A 289 22.67 -1.14 13.15
C ALA A 289 24.01 -1.82 13.47
N LEU A 290 24.02 -3.09 13.89
CA LEU A 290 25.29 -3.79 14.18
C LEU A 290 25.99 -4.31 12.92
N VAL A 291 25.28 -5.09 12.10
CA VAL A 291 25.90 -5.76 10.94
C VAL A 291 26.24 -4.76 9.85
N GLY A 292 25.36 -3.78 9.61
CA GLY A 292 25.63 -2.70 8.65
C GLY A 292 26.82 -1.85 9.08
N GLN A 293 26.92 -1.50 10.37
CA GLN A 293 28.08 -0.77 10.89
C GLN A 293 29.37 -1.59 10.75
N GLY A 294 29.38 -2.85 11.17
CA GLY A 294 30.57 -3.70 11.08
C GLY A 294 31.10 -3.83 9.65
N ILE A 295 30.22 -4.08 8.68
CA ILE A 295 30.60 -4.19 7.27
C ILE A 295 31.13 -2.86 6.74
N ALA A 296 30.46 -1.75 7.05
CA ALA A 296 30.88 -0.43 6.60
C ALA A 296 32.24 -0.03 7.15
N LEU A 297 32.47 -0.22 8.45
CA LEU A 297 33.76 0.10 9.09
C LEU A 297 34.89 -0.80 8.57
N THR A 298 34.63 -2.10 8.37
CA THR A 298 35.61 -3.04 7.80
C THR A 298 36.04 -2.61 6.41
N ILE A 299 35.08 -2.32 5.52
CA ILE A 299 35.37 -1.84 4.16
C ILE A 299 36.18 -0.55 4.20
N SER A 300 35.80 0.40 5.07
CA SER A 300 36.51 1.67 5.19
C SER A 300 37.94 1.54 5.68
N LEU A 301 38.21 0.68 6.65
CA LEU A 301 39.57 0.43 7.14
C LEU A 301 40.42 -0.30 6.10
N LEU A 302 39.84 -1.22 5.31
CA LEU A 302 40.57 -1.84 4.21
C LEU A 302 40.95 -0.82 3.12
N ILE A 303 40.05 0.10 2.80
CA ILE A 303 40.32 1.16 1.81
C ILE A 303 41.26 2.23 2.37
N SER A 304 41.23 2.48 3.69
CA SER A 304 42.13 3.46 4.31
C SER A 304 43.60 3.07 4.15
N MET A 305 43.90 1.76 4.11
CA MET A 305 45.24 1.19 3.92
C MET A 305 45.81 1.33 2.49
N ALA A 306 45.01 1.78 1.51
CA ALA A 306 45.49 1.96 0.14
C ALA A 306 46.26 3.29 0.01
N ASP A 307 47.58 3.28 0.23
CA ASP A 307 48.42 4.49 0.22
C ASP A 307 48.45 5.22 -1.13
N SER A 308 48.13 4.54 -2.23
CA SER A 308 48.09 5.11 -3.58
C SER A 308 46.89 6.02 -3.84
N LEU A 309 45.90 6.05 -2.95
CA LEU A 309 44.68 6.83 -3.14
C LEU A 309 44.69 8.11 -2.30
N GLU A 310 44.21 9.21 -2.87
CA GLU A 310 43.96 10.43 -2.11
C GLU A 310 42.74 10.29 -1.19
N VAL A 311 42.70 11.09 -0.10
CA VAL A 311 41.68 10.99 0.95
C VAL A 311 40.25 11.09 0.38
N TYR A 312 39.98 12.03 -0.53
CA TYR A 312 38.63 12.18 -1.10
C TYR A 312 38.21 10.94 -1.93
N MET A 313 39.16 10.27 -2.58
CA MET A 313 38.92 9.03 -3.32
C MET A 313 38.62 7.89 -2.35
N LYS A 314 39.43 7.74 -1.28
CA LYS A 314 39.19 6.75 -0.21
C LYS A 314 37.79 6.91 0.38
N GLN A 315 37.42 8.15 0.72
CA GLN A 315 36.12 8.49 1.29
C GLN A 315 34.95 8.18 0.37
N SER A 316 35.06 8.55 -0.90
CA SER A 316 34.02 8.30 -1.90
C SER A 316 33.87 6.80 -2.17
N LEU A 317 34.99 6.10 -2.38
CA LEU A 317 35.01 4.68 -2.70
C LEU A 317 34.51 3.82 -1.53
N ALA A 318 34.98 4.09 -0.32
CA ALA A 318 34.57 3.35 0.87
C ALA A 318 33.09 3.52 1.16
N THR A 319 32.58 4.75 1.10
CA THR A 319 31.16 5.03 1.32
C THR A 319 30.30 4.37 0.25
N ALA A 320 30.69 4.48 -1.03
CA ALA A 320 29.95 3.85 -2.13
C ALA A 320 29.89 2.32 -1.98
N LEU A 321 31.03 1.69 -1.69
CA LEU A 321 31.10 0.23 -1.54
C LEU A 321 30.36 -0.26 -0.29
N ALA A 322 30.50 0.43 0.84
CA ALA A 322 29.77 0.12 2.07
C ALA A 322 28.25 0.21 1.86
N VAL A 323 27.77 1.29 1.25
CA VAL A 323 26.33 1.47 0.95
C VAL A 323 25.84 0.41 -0.03
N ALA A 324 26.59 0.13 -1.11
CA ALA A 324 26.22 -0.92 -2.07
C ALA A 324 26.12 -2.30 -1.41
N CYS A 325 27.06 -2.65 -0.53
CA CYS A 325 27.04 -3.91 0.22
C CYS A 325 25.85 -3.99 1.17
N MET A 326 25.59 -2.92 1.94
CA MET A 326 24.45 -2.90 2.86
C MET A 326 23.11 -3.00 2.13
N VAL A 327 22.96 -2.33 0.98
CA VAL A 327 21.76 -2.42 0.12
C VAL A 327 21.59 -3.84 -0.41
N LYS A 328 22.65 -4.44 -0.95
CA LYS A 328 22.61 -5.81 -1.49
C LYS A 328 22.23 -6.85 -0.43
N LEU A 329 22.69 -6.66 0.80
CA LEU A 329 22.47 -7.58 1.92
C LEU A 329 21.16 -7.30 2.70
N GLY A 330 20.42 -6.24 2.35
CA GLY A 330 19.18 -5.86 3.02
C GLY A 330 19.39 -5.46 4.49
N ILE A 331 20.54 -4.85 4.79
CA ILE A 331 20.96 -4.42 6.13
C ILE A 331 21.31 -2.92 6.15
N THR A 332 20.68 -2.14 5.27
CA THR A 332 20.90 -0.70 5.13
C THR A 332 20.80 0.00 6.47
N HIS A 333 21.89 0.66 6.85
CA HIS A 333 22.01 1.47 8.04
C HIS A 333 22.67 2.81 7.69
N PRO A 334 21.89 3.88 7.45
CA PRO A 334 22.45 5.17 7.00
C PRO A 334 23.56 5.75 7.90
N PRO A 335 23.52 5.65 9.24
CA PRO A 335 24.63 6.09 10.10
C PRO A 335 25.97 5.40 9.78
N ALA A 336 25.94 4.13 9.36
CA ALA A 336 27.13 3.41 8.95
C ALA A 336 27.76 3.99 7.67
N GLY A 337 26.97 4.59 6.78
CA GLY A 337 27.49 5.29 5.61
C GLY A 337 28.30 6.54 5.98
N ALA A 338 27.81 7.32 6.94
CA ALA A 338 28.55 8.47 7.48
C ALA A 338 29.82 8.01 8.23
N ALA A 339 29.74 6.92 8.99
CA ALA A 339 30.90 6.34 9.66
C ALA A 339 31.93 5.84 8.64
N ALA A 340 31.49 5.22 7.54
CA ALA A 340 32.37 4.73 6.49
C ALA A 340 33.25 5.85 5.92
N LEU A 341 32.65 7.00 5.63
CA LEU A 341 33.35 8.19 5.15
C LEU A 341 34.42 8.67 6.13
N ILE A 342 34.12 8.69 7.43
CA ILE A 342 35.06 9.17 8.45
C ILE A 342 36.22 8.19 8.63
N PHE A 343 35.94 6.88 8.69
CA PHE A 343 36.95 5.84 8.92
C PHE A 343 37.91 5.64 7.74
N SER A 344 37.49 5.95 6.52
CA SER A 344 38.36 5.89 5.35
C SER A 344 39.36 7.05 5.24
N SER A 345 39.35 8.01 6.18
CA SER A 345 40.26 9.16 6.18
C SER A 345 41.74 8.78 6.39
N GLY A 346 42.01 7.59 6.93
CA GLY A 346 43.36 7.16 7.33
C GLY A 346 43.79 7.64 8.72
N LEU A 347 42.92 8.38 9.43
CA LEU A 347 43.19 8.88 10.78
C LEU A 347 42.69 7.96 11.89
N LEU A 348 41.95 6.91 11.55
CA LEU A 348 41.29 5.99 12.48
C LEU A 348 41.75 4.56 12.21
N ASP A 349 41.79 3.77 13.27
CA ASP A 349 42.30 2.40 13.27
C ASP A 349 41.21 1.39 13.70
N TRP A 350 41.64 0.13 13.85
CA TRP A 350 40.78 -0.96 14.31
C TRP A 350 40.30 -0.78 15.76
N THR A 351 41.07 -0.06 16.60
CA THR A 351 40.68 0.26 17.99
C THR A 351 39.47 1.18 18.01
N HIS A 352 39.49 2.23 17.19
CA HIS A 352 38.34 3.12 17.00
C HIS A 352 37.12 2.36 16.47
N MET A 353 37.31 1.37 15.60
CA MET A 353 36.22 0.52 15.10
C MET A 353 35.58 -0.26 16.25
N LEU A 354 36.40 -0.90 17.10
CA LEU A 354 35.89 -1.65 18.25
C LEU A 354 35.10 -0.75 19.20
N MET A 355 35.61 0.45 19.49
CA MET A 355 34.92 1.44 20.31
C MET A 355 33.59 1.89 19.68
N MET A 356 33.54 2.02 18.36
CA MET A 356 32.32 2.32 17.62
C MET A 356 31.27 1.20 17.76
N ILE A 357 31.69 -0.07 17.68
CA ILE A 357 30.80 -1.22 17.85
C ILE A 357 30.28 -1.30 19.29
N VAL A 358 31.14 -1.06 20.29
CA VAL A 358 30.72 -0.96 21.71
C VAL A 358 29.68 0.13 21.88
N GLY A 359 29.91 1.32 21.30
CA GLY A 359 28.93 2.40 21.30
C GLY A 359 27.60 2.00 20.66
N ASN A 360 27.61 1.29 19.53
CA ASN A 360 26.39 0.79 18.90
C ASN A 360 25.64 -0.22 19.78
N VAL A 361 26.34 -1.13 20.46
CA VAL A 361 25.72 -2.09 21.38
C VAL A 361 25.03 -1.36 22.53
N ILE A 362 25.69 -0.35 23.11
CA ILE A 362 25.11 0.46 24.19
C ILE A 362 23.88 1.24 23.67
N ALA A 363 24.00 1.90 22.52
CA ALA A 363 22.90 2.64 21.90
C ALA A 363 21.67 1.76 21.63
N ILE A 364 21.90 0.55 21.12
CA ILE A 364 20.84 -0.44 20.91
C ILE A 364 20.25 -0.89 22.24
N GLY A 365 21.09 -1.19 23.24
CA GLY A 365 20.63 -1.60 24.56
C GLY A 365 19.73 -0.54 25.21
N THR A 366 20.15 0.71 25.23
CA THR A 366 19.34 1.81 25.77
C THR A 366 18.07 2.03 24.95
N ALA A 367 18.13 1.94 23.62
CA ALA A 367 16.95 2.05 22.76
C ALA A 367 15.93 0.93 23.00
N ILE A 368 16.38 -0.31 23.26
CA ILE A 368 15.50 -1.42 23.62
C ILE A 368 14.84 -1.14 24.97
N LEU A 369 15.59 -0.74 25.98
CA LEU A 369 15.03 -0.45 27.29
C LEU A 369 14.02 0.70 27.22
N TRP A 370 14.43 1.85 26.69
CA TRP A 370 13.64 3.08 26.71
C TRP A 370 12.39 3.02 25.82
N ASN A 371 12.49 2.43 24.62
CA ASN A 371 11.32 2.36 23.74
C ASN A 371 10.27 1.35 24.21
N ASN A 372 10.66 0.26 24.88
CA ASN A 372 9.69 -0.72 25.39
C ASN A 372 9.04 -0.30 26.72
N LEU A 373 9.55 0.73 27.41
CA LEU A 373 8.87 1.33 28.57
C LEU A 373 7.59 2.10 28.18
N HIS A 374 7.39 2.38 26.90
CA HIS A 374 6.25 3.14 26.41
C HIS A 374 5.18 2.22 25.81
N ASP A 375 3.96 2.22 26.36
CA ASP A 375 2.87 1.27 26.03
C ASP A 375 2.56 1.10 24.53
N LYS A 376 2.77 2.15 23.73
CA LYS A 376 2.48 2.14 22.28
C LYS A 376 3.70 1.92 21.38
N ARG A 377 4.90 1.72 21.93
CA ARG A 377 6.13 1.53 21.18
C ARG A 377 6.63 0.10 21.38
N GLN A 378 7.24 -0.46 20.34
CA GLN A 378 7.87 -1.77 20.40
C GLN A 378 9.19 -1.71 19.63
N TYR A 379 10.30 -2.04 20.30
CA TYR A 379 11.61 -2.10 19.67
C TYR A 379 12.50 -3.18 20.31
N PRO A 380 13.04 -4.13 19.56
CA PRO A 380 12.98 -4.22 18.11
C PRO A 380 11.69 -4.87 17.62
N THR A 381 11.39 -4.65 16.35
CA THR A 381 10.28 -5.33 15.66
C THR A 381 10.67 -6.73 15.19
N TYR A 382 11.97 -6.95 14.90
CA TYR A 382 12.53 -8.24 14.57
C TYR A 382 14.04 -8.30 14.85
N TYR A 383 14.55 -9.50 15.14
CA TYR A 383 15.99 -9.77 15.26
C TYR A 383 16.61 -10.39 13.99
N GLY A 384 15.80 -10.85 13.04
CA GLY A 384 16.26 -11.33 11.72
C GLY A 384 16.90 -12.72 11.70
N LEU A 385 17.14 -13.38 12.84
CA LEU A 385 17.70 -14.73 12.92
C LEU A 385 16.73 -15.84 12.46
N GLY A 386 15.41 -15.57 12.43
CA GLY A 386 14.37 -16.60 12.23
C GLY A 386 13.72 -16.69 10.85
N MET A 387 14.12 -15.87 9.86
CA MET A 387 13.50 -15.93 8.51
C MET A 387 14.05 -17.06 7.65
N VAL A 388 15.36 -17.36 7.75
CA VAL A 388 15.98 -18.47 7.00
C VAL A 388 15.42 -19.82 7.47
N SER A 389 15.28 -20.01 8.79
CA SER A 389 14.67 -21.21 9.38
C SER A 389 13.21 -21.43 8.95
N ARG A 390 12.39 -20.36 8.88
CA ARG A 390 10.98 -20.47 8.48
C ARG A 390 10.78 -20.67 6.98
N ALA A 391 11.64 -20.09 6.15
CA ALA A 391 11.63 -20.32 4.70
C ALA A 391 12.02 -21.77 4.36
N LEU A 392 13.10 -22.28 4.98
CA LEU A 392 13.52 -23.68 4.84
C LEU A 392 12.46 -24.67 5.33
N ARG A 393 11.77 -24.34 6.44
CA ARG A 393 10.68 -25.17 6.95
C ARG A 393 9.46 -25.20 6.02
N ARG A 394 9.09 -24.07 5.42
CA ARG A 394 8.01 -24.03 4.40
C ARG A 394 8.37 -24.79 3.13
N ASP A 395 9.63 -24.77 2.70
CA ASP A 395 10.08 -25.55 1.55
C ASP A 395 10.16 -27.05 1.86
N SER A 396 10.44 -27.44 3.11
CA SER A 396 10.33 -28.85 3.53
C SER A 396 8.87 -29.33 3.62
N GLU A 397 7.95 -28.49 4.12
CA GLU A 397 6.52 -28.82 4.21
C GLU A 397 5.88 -28.92 2.81
N LYS A 398 6.29 -28.08 1.85
CA LYS A 398 5.84 -28.15 0.44
C LYS A 398 6.40 -29.33 -0.35
N LYS A 399 7.53 -29.92 0.07
CA LYS A 399 8.09 -31.12 -0.56
C LYS A 399 7.51 -32.43 0.02
N ALA A 400 6.82 -32.33 1.15
CA ALA A 400 6.18 -33.47 1.84
C ALA A 400 4.69 -33.64 1.49
N THR A 401 4.11 -32.70 0.75
CA THR A 401 2.78 -32.77 0.11
C THR A 401 2.93 -32.89 -1.39
#